data_AF-A0A3L7W0N0-F1
#
_entry.id   AF-A0A3L7W0N0-F1
#
_cell.length_a   1.000
_cell.length_b   1.000
_cell.length_c   1.000
_cell.angle_alpha   90.00
_cell.angle_beta   90.00
_cell.angle_gamma   90.00
#
_symmetry.space_group_name_H-M   'P 1'
#
loop_
_entity.id
_entity.type
_entity.pdbx_description
1 polymer ?
#
loop_
_entity_poly.entity_id
_entity_poly.type
_entity_poly.pdbx_seq_one_letter_code
_entity_poly.pdbx_strand_id
1 'polypeptide(L)'
;MSHPLHGARPLDPTAGFPEAAALLHDAWRNVADRGLVAAVEHNPELRTRVGDLGLQQLLADAEVVLAKLGESLGTKSAAPLRSFTEHATPVWRRRRISMDDVTDLYEGLRIAVASTLTGEAATFADAALSEGIAVLKWHRRLGGDLRKRNRILAAIYKGA
;
A
#
# COMPACT_ATOMS: atom_id res chain seq x y z
N MET A 1 -7.43 11.79 -36.04
CA MET A 1 -7.80 11.61 -34.63
C MET A 1 -7.53 10.14 -34.28
N SER A 2 -6.43 9.85 -33.58
CA SER A 2 -6.08 8.47 -33.19
C SER A 2 -6.94 8.00 -32.03
N HIS A 3 -7.46 6.78 -32.13
CA HIS A 3 -8.29 6.13 -31.11
C HIS A 3 -7.56 5.97 -29.76
N PRO A 4 -8.26 5.96 -28.60
CA PRO A 4 -7.66 5.98 -27.26
C PRO A 4 -7.10 4.63 -26.78
N LEU A 5 -7.07 3.61 -27.64
CA LEU A 5 -6.45 2.32 -27.34
C LEU A 5 -5.04 2.31 -27.93
N HIS A 6 -4.09 2.95 -27.24
CA HIS A 6 -2.68 2.59 -27.41
C HIS A 6 -2.49 1.15 -26.89
N GLY A 7 -2.72 0.19 -27.79
CA GLY A 7 -2.28 -1.20 -27.94
C GLY A 7 -1.54 -1.97 -26.83
N ALA A 8 -1.62 -1.62 -25.56
CA ALA A 8 -1.08 -2.45 -24.49
C ALA A 8 -1.99 -3.67 -24.34
N ARG A 9 -1.45 -4.86 -24.61
CA ARG A 9 -2.12 -6.13 -24.31
C ARG A 9 -2.50 -6.13 -22.82
N PRO A 10 -3.72 -6.55 -22.44
CA PRO A 10 -4.06 -6.78 -21.04
C PRO A 10 -3.00 -7.65 -20.38
N LEU A 11 -2.68 -7.37 -19.11
CA LEU A 11 -1.72 -8.18 -18.36
C LEU A 11 -2.22 -9.62 -18.31
N ASP A 12 -1.33 -10.56 -18.62
CA ASP A 12 -1.60 -11.98 -18.45
C ASP A 12 -1.52 -12.31 -16.95
N PRO A 13 -2.63 -12.75 -16.33
CA PRO A 13 -2.69 -13.02 -14.89
C PRO A 13 -1.85 -14.23 -14.45
N THR A 14 -1.25 -14.96 -15.40
CA THR A 14 -0.43 -16.16 -15.14
C THR A 14 1.04 -16.01 -15.53
N ALA A 15 1.44 -14.86 -16.09
CA ALA A 15 2.80 -14.65 -16.60
C ALA A 15 3.88 -14.55 -15.50
N GLY A 16 3.50 -14.41 -14.24
CA GLY A 16 4.40 -14.32 -13.10
C GLY A 16 4.38 -15.56 -12.22
N PHE A 17 3.88 -15.38 -10.99
CA PHE A 17 3.93 -16.37 -9.92
C PHE A 17 2.50 -16.75 -9.49
N PRO A 18 1.70 -17.41 -10.34
CA PRO A 18 0.29 -17.71 -10.04
C PRO A 18 0.12 -18.60 -8.79
N GLU A 19 1.03 -19.54 -8.55
CA GLU A 19 1.01 -20.37 -7.33
C GLU A 19 1.28 -19.55 -6.07
N ALA A 20 2.25 -18.62 -6.12
CA ALA A 20 2.53 -17.71 -5.00
C ALA A 20 1.36 -16.74 -4.76
N ALA A 21 0.70 -16.28 -5.81
CA ALA A 21 -0.52 -15.46 -5.70
C ALA A 21 -1.66 -16.23 -5.04
N ALA A 22 -1.85 -17.51 -5.38
CA ALA A 22 -2.84 -18.38 -4.74
C ALA A 22 -2.51 -18.62 -3.25
N LEU A 23 -1.24 -18.92 -2.93
CA LEU A 23 -0.79 -19.06 -1.54
C LEU A 23 -1.04 -17.80 -0.72
N LEU A 24 -0.72 -16.63 -1.29
CA LEU A 24 -0.95 -15.35 -0.62
C LEU A 24 -2.45 -15.10 -0.40
N HIS A 25 -3.29 -15.41 -1.40
CA HIS A 25 -4.74 -15.30 -1.30
C HIS A 25 -5.31 -16.19 -0.19
N ASP A 26 -4.88 -17.45 -0.10
CA ASP A 26 -5.37 -18.38 0.91
C ASP A 26 -4.96 -17.99 2.33
N ALA A 27 -3.79 -17.34 2.48
CA ALA A 27 -3.26 -16.88 3.76
C ALA A 27 -3.59 -15.41 4.10
N TRP A 28 -4.25 -14.66 3.20
CA TRP A 28 -4.26 -13.19 3.22
C TRP A 28 -4.73 -12.55 4.53
N ARG A 29 -5.78 -13.07 5.18
CA ARG A 29 -6.26 -12.57 6.49
C ARG A 29 -5.17 -12.67 7.56
N ASN A 30 -4.51 -13.82 7.62
CA ASN A 30 -3.46 -14.09 8.59
C ASN A 30 -2.21 -13.25 8.30
N VAL A 31 -1.90 -13.02 7.03
CA VAL A 31 -0.82 -12.11 6.60
C VAL A 31 -1.16 -10.65 6.92
N ALA A 32 -2.40 -10.22 6.73
CA ALA A 32 -2.86 -8.88 7.06
C ALA A 32 -2.78 -8.61 8.57
N ASP A 33 -3.28 -9.55 9.39
CA ASP A 33 -3.19 -9.46 10.85
C ASP A 33 -1.73 -9.35 11.32
N ARG A 34 -0.86 -10.27 10.85
CA ARG A 34 0.57 -10.24 11.18
C ARG A 34 1.26 -8.98 10.70
N GLY A 35 0.89 -8.48 9.51
CA GLY A 35 1.44 -7.25 8.97
C GLY A 35 1.07 -6.04 9.82
N LEU A 36 -0.18 -5.95 10.27
CA LEU A 36 -0.60 -4.88 11.17
C LEU A 36 0.06 -4.99 12.56
N VAL A 37 0.20 -6.21 13.09
CA VAL A 37 0.96 -6.44 14.34
C VAL A 37 2.40 -5.97 14.18
N ALA A 38 3.09 -6.38 13.12
CA ALA A 38 4.47 -5.96 12.86
C ALA A 38 4.60 -4.44 12.70
N ALA A 39 3.62 -3.78 12.07
CA ALA A 39 3.58 -2.31 11.96
C ALA A 39 3.45 -1.64 13.34
N VAL A 40 2.58 -2.14 14.21
CA VAL A 40 2.40 -1.62 15.58
C VAL A 40 3.61 -1.93 16.47
N GLU A 41 4.23 -3.10 16.32
CA GLU A 41 5.45 -3.45 17.05
C GLU A 41 6.62 -2.54 16.64
N HIS A 42 6.74 -2.22 15.35
CA HIS A 42 7.73 -1.27 14.85
C HIS A 42 7.45 0.17 15.30
N ASN A 43 6.18 0.59 15.27
CA ASN A 43 5.74 1.92 15.69
C ASN A 43 4.58 1.84 16.69
N PRO A 44 4.84 1.69 18.01
CA PRO A 44 3.80 1.54 19.03
C PRO A 44 2.84 2.74 19.11
N GLU A 45 3.28 3.93 18.71
CA GLU A 45 2.45 5.13 18.69
C GLU A 45 1.35 5.07 17.62
N LEU A 46 1.47 4.19 16.61
CA LEU A 46 0.46 4.00 15.57
C LEU A 46 -0.92 3.76 16.17
N ARG A 47 -1.01 2.87 17.16
CA ARG A 47 -2.26 2.54 17.86
C ARG A 47 -2.89 3.76 18.52
N THR A 48 -2.09 4.59 19.18
CA THR A 48 -2.55 5.82 19.83
C THR A 48 -3.00 6.86 18.81
N ARG A 49 -2.29 6.99 17.68
CA ARG A 49 -2.61 7.98 16.64
C ARG A 49 -3.90 7.66 15.88
N VAL A 50 -4.08 6.41 15.45
CA VAL A 50 -5.22 6.03 14.59
C VAL A 50 -6.42 5.53 15.40
N GLY A 51 -6.20 5.09 16.64
CA GLY A 51 -7.23 4.51 17.51
C GLY A 51 -7.77 3.17 16.99
N ASP A 52 -8.67 2.55 17.75
CA ASP A 52 -9.16 1.20 17.43
C ASP A 52 -9.93 1.16 16.10
N LEU A 53 -10.74 2.19 15.81
CA LEU A 53 -11.44 2.30 14.52
C LEU A 53 -10.46 2.46 13.35
N GLY A 54 -9.39 3.24 13.52
CA GLY A 54 -8.36 3.40 12.51
C GLY A 54 -7.58 2.11 12.27
N LEU A 55 -7.32 1.32 13.32
CA LEU A 55 -6.69 0.00 13.19
C LEU A 55 -7.57 -0.98 12.41
N GLN A 56 -8.88 -1.00 12.68
CA GLN A 56 -9.83 -1.82 11.91
C GLN A 56 -9.86 -1.42 10.43
N GLN A 57 -9.80 -0.11 10.15
CA GLN A 57 -9.72 0.39 8.78
C GLN A 57 -8.40 0.02 8.10
N LEU A 58 -7.27 0.12 8.80
CA LEU A 58 -5.97 -0.30 8.29
C LEU A 58 -5.90 -1.80 8.03
N LEU A 59 -6.55 -2.62 8.87
CA LEU A 59 -6.66 -4.05 8.64
C LEU A 59 -7.45 -4.35 7.35
N ALA A 60 -8.60 -3.69 7.16
CA ALA A 60 -9.38 -3.82 5.93
C ALA A 60 -8.59 -3.34 4.70
N ASP A 61 -7.83 -2.25 4.83
CA ASP A 61 -6.97 -1.76 3.76
C ASP A 61 -5.82 -2.73 3.46
N ALA A 62 -5.27 -3.41 4.48
CA ALA A 62 -4.22 -4.42 4.32
C ALA A 62 -4.69 -5.61 3.48
N GLU A 63 -5.92 -6.08 3.67
CA GLU A 63 -6.51 -7.15 2.84
C GLU A 63 -6.56 -6.73 1.36
N VAL A 64 -6.93 -5.47 1.08
CA VAL A 64 -6.97 -4.94 -0.29
C VAL A 64 -5.55 -4.79 -0.87
N VAL A 65 -4.59 -4.32 -0.07
CA VAL A 65 -3.17 -4.27 -0.47
C VAL A 65 -2.66 -5.65 -0.86
N LEU A 66 -2.97 -6.68 -0.07
CA LEU A 66 -2.57 -8.06 -0.35
C LEU A 66 -3.25 -8.62 -1.61
N ALA A 67 -4.52 -8.30 -1.84
CA ALA A 67 -5.20 -8.66 -3.10
C ALA A 67 -4.48 -8.05 -4.31
N LYS A 68 -4.08 -6.77 -4.23
CA LYS A 68 -3.33 -6.09 -5.30
C LYS A 68 -1.90 -6.57 -5.45
N LEU A 69 -1.28 -7.03 -4.36
CA LEU A 69 -0.01 -7.74 -4.40
C LEU A 69 -0.16 -9.10 -5.10
N GLY A 70 -1.25 -9.83 -4.86
CA GLY A 70 -1.59 -11.06 -5.57
C GLY A 70 -1.75 -10.85 -7.09
N GLU A 71 -2.47 -9.79 -7.50
CA GLU A 71 -2.55 -9.38 -8.92
C GLU A 71 -1.16 -9.05 -9.49
N SER A 72 -0.33 -8.37 -8.71
CA SER A 72 1.04 -8.02 -9.11
C SER A 72 1.92 -9.26 -9.30
N LEU A 73 1.79 -10.24 -8.39
CA LEU A 73 2.48 -11.53 -8.45
C LEU A 73 2.06 -12.33 -9.68
N GLY A 74 0.74 -12.47 -9.92
CA GLY A 74 0.22 -13.22 -11.07
C GLY A 74 0.68 -12.64 -12.40
N THR A 75 0.79 -11.31 -12.49
CA THR A 75 1.18 -10.60 -13.73
C THR A 75 2.68 -10.29 -13.84
N LYS A 76 3.49 -10.61 -12.82
CA LYS A 76 4.90 -10.17 -12.69
C LYS A 76 5.09 -8.67 -12.92
N SER A 77 4.13 -7.86 -12.47
CA SER A 77 4.13 -6.42 -12.66
C SER A 77 3.74 -5.73 -11.37
N ALA A 78 4.50 -4.73 -10.91
CA ALA A 78 4.13 -3.94 -9.72
C ALA A 78 2.95 -2.98 -9.98
N ALA A 79 2.52 -2.84 -11.24
CA ALA A 79 1.52 -1.85 -11.65
C ALA A 79 0.17 -1.95 -10.90
N PRO A 80 -0.42 -3.13 -10.65
CA PRO A 80 -1.68 -3.23 -9.90
C PRO A 80 -1.58 -2.63 -8.49
N LEU A 81 -0.54 -3.00 -7.73
CA LEU A 81 -0.32 -2.48 -6.39
C LEU A 81 0.05 -1.00 -6.40
N ARG A 82 0.97 -0.58 -7.29
CA ARG A 82 1.39 0.82 -7.40
C ARG A 82 0.21 1.73 -7.72
N SER A 83 -0.58 1.35 -8.73
CA SER A 83 -1.76 2.11 -9.15
C SER A 83 -2.82 2.17 -8.05
N PHE A 84 -3.08 1.07 -7.35
CA PHE A 84 -3.96 1.10 -6.18
C PHE A 84 -3.47 2.10 -5.12
N THR A 85 -2.17 2.06 -4.79
CA THR A 85 -1.57 2.94 -3.77
C THR A 85 -1.74 4.43 -4.12
N GLU A 86 -1.52 4.78 -5.40
CA GLU A 86 -1.73 6.13 -5.93
C GLU A 86 -3.19 6.58 -5.72
N HIS A 87 -4.15 5.73 -6.09
CA HIS A 87 -5.58 6.05 -6.02
C HIS A 87 -6.18 5.98 -4.60
N ALA A 88 -5.60 5.17 -3.70
CA ALA A 88 -6.06 5.01 -2.32
C ALA A 88 -5.63 6.18 -1.41
N THR A 89 -4.56 6.90 -1.79
CA THR A 89 -4.01 8.03 -1.01
C THR A 89 -5.06 9.06 -0.54
N PRO A 90 -5.98 9.56 -1.39
CA PRO A 90 -7.03 10.49 -0.95
C PRO A 90 -7.99 9.88 0.07
N VAL A 91 -8.22 8.56 0.03
CA VAL A 91 -9.12 7.86 0.95
C VAL A 91 -8.52 7.85 2.35
N TRP A 92 -7.25 7.45 2.49
CA TRP A 92 -6.54 7.44 3.78
C TRP A 92 -6.49 8.83 4.41
N ARG A 93 -6.24 9.87 3.61
CA ARG A 93 -6.26 11.26 4.08
C ARG A 93 -7.62 11.69 4.62
N ARG A 94 -8.71 11.32 3.93
CA ARG A 94 -10.08 11.60 4.41
C ARG A 94 -10.37 10.90 5.73
N ARG A 95 -9.81 9.70 5.94
CA ARG A 95 -9.87 8.95 7.20
C ARG A 95 -8.92 9.47 8.28
N ARG A 96 -8.15 10.54 8.01
CA ARG A 96 -7.12 11.09 8.91
C ARG A 96 -6.04 10.06 9.28
N ILE A 97 -5.67 9.22 8.31
CA ILE A 97 -4.51 8.32 8.39
C ILE A 97 -3.37 8.98 7.60
N SER A 98 -2.19 9.13 8.20
CA SER A 98 -1.04 9.74 7.52
C SER A 98 -0.37 8.77 6.55
N MET A 99 0.36 9.30 5.56
CA MET A 99 1.15 8.45 4.67
C MET A 99 2.31 7.76 5.41
N ASP A 100 2.77 8.32 6.53
CA ASP A 100 3.73 7.64 7.41
C ASP A 100 3.07 6.41 8.06
N ASP A 101 1.82 6.51 8.56
CA ASP A 101 1.08 5.36 9.13
C ASP A 101 0.80 4.26 8.10
N VAL A 102 0.44 4.63 6.86
CA VAL A 102 0.27 3.65 5.77
C VAL A 102 1.62 3.06 5.34
N THR A 103 2.70 3.83 5.42
CA THR A 103 4.05 3.31 5.15
C THR A 103 4.42 2.25 6.19
N ASP A 104 4.15 2.49 7.47
CA ASP A 104 4.38 1.52 8.54
C ASP A 104 3.58 0.22 8.28
N LEU A 105 2.33 0.34 7.80
CA LEU A 105 1.54 -0.82 7.38
C LEU A 105 2.24 -1.59 6.24
N TYR A 106 2.74 -0.91 5.21
CA TYR A 106 3.43 -1.58 4.10
C TYR A 106 4.72 -2.27 4.55
N GLU A 107 5.50 -1.65 5.44
CA GLU A 107 6.70 -2.26 6.02
C GLU A 107 6.35 -3.49 6.87
N GLY A 108 5.27 -3.43 7.65
CA GLY A 108 4.73 -4.58 8.37
C GLY A 108 4.30 -5.72 7.44
N LEU A 109 3.63 -5.38 6.33
CA LEU A 109 3.26 -6.37 5.31
C LEU A 109 4.47 -7.01 4.63
N ARG A 110 5.56 -6.29 4.41
CA ARG A 110 6.81 -6.88 3.88
C ARG A 110 7.33 -8.00 4.79
N ILE A 111 7.33 -7.77 6.10
CA ILE A 111 7.72 -8.76 7.10
C ILE A 111 6.78 -9.98 7.06
N ALA A 112 5.48 -9.75 7.04
CA ALA A 112 4.48 -10.83 7.04
C ALA A 112 4.52 -11.66 5.75
N VAL A 113 4.64 -11.01 4.59
CA VAL A 113 4.72 -11.67 3.28
C VAL A 113 6.01 -12.48 3.14
N ALA A 114 7.14 -11.97 3.65
CA ALA A 114 8.41 -12.71 3.64
C ALA A 114 8.36 -14.01 4.47
N SER A 115 7.42 -14.14 5.41
CA SER A 115 7.18 -15.39 6.15
C SER A 115 6.29 -16.39 5.42
N THR A 116 5.63 -15.97 4.34
CA THR A 116 4.64 -16.77 3.58
C THR A 116 5.18 -17.21 2.23
N LEU A 117 5.91 -16.33 1.54
CA LEU A 117 6.46 -16.58 0.22
C LEU A 117 7.95 -16.89 0.30
N THR A 118 8.47 -17.65 -0.66
CA THR A 118 9.89 -17.97 -0.78
C THR A 118 10.42 -17.74 -2.20
N GLY A 119 11.75 -17.75 -2.35
CA GLY A 119 12.41 -17.65 -3.65
C GLY A 119 12.15 -16.35 -4.40
N GLU A 120 12.11 -16.42 -5.73
CA GLU A 120 11.93 -15.24 -6.59
C GLU A 120 10.60 -14.53 -6.37
N ALA A 121 9.54 -15.26 -6.03
CA ALA A 121 8.24 -14.68 -5.74
C ALA A 121 8.29 -13.78 -4.50
N ALA A 122 9.03 -14.17 -3.46
CA ALA A 122 9.25 -13.35 -2.27
C ALA A 122 10.06 -12.07 -2.60
N THR A 123 11.14 -12.21 -3.37
CA THR A 123 11.94 -11.06 -3.82
C THR A 123 11.12 -10.07 -4.64
N PHE A 124 10.28 -10.58 -5.55
CA PHE A 124 9.38 -9.73 -6.33
C PHE A 124 8.33 -9.04 -5.44
N ALA A 125 7.72 -9.78 -4.51
CA ALA A 125 6.72 -9.22 -3.61
C ALA A 125 7.30 -8.08 -2.76
N ASP A 126 8.51 -8.25 -2.23
CA ASP A 126 9.23 -7.22 -1.48
C ASP A 126 9.49 -5.97 -2.33
N ALA A 127 9.91 -6.15 -3.59
CA ALA A 127 10.12 -5.05 -4.52
C ALA A 127 8.81 -4.31 -4.86
N ALA A 128 7.72 -5.04 -5.09
CA ALA A 128 6.41 -4.44 -5.38
C ALA A 128 5.87 -3.62 -4.19
N LEU A 129 6.01 -4.14 -2.95
CA LEU A 129 5.68 -3.38 -1.73
C LEU A 129 6.57 -2.14 -1.58
N SER A 130 7.85 -2.24 -1.93
CA SER A 130 8.78 -1.11 -1.93
C SER A 130 8.38 -0.01 -2.93
N GLU A 131 7.84 -0.37 -4.11
CA GLU A 131 7.27 0.60 -5.05
C GLU A 131 6.04 1.31 -4.46
N GLY A 132 5.16 0.59 -3.78
CA GLY A 132 4.04 1.20 -3.03
C GLY A 132 4.52 2.17 -1.96
N ILE A 133 5.54 1.80 -1.19
CA ILE A 133 6.18 2.69 -0.21
C ILE A 133 6.76 3.94 -0.88
N ALA A 134 7.36 3.82 -2.07
CA ALA A 134 7.85 4.98 -2.81
C ALA A 134 6.71 5.95 -3.20
N VAL A 135 5.56 5.43 -3.60
CA VAL A 135 4.34 6.23 -3.86
C VAL A 135 3.89 6.96 -2.59
N LEU A 136 3.81 6.26 -1.45
CA LEU A 136 3.42 6.86 -0.18
C LEU A 136 4.40 7.97 0.24
N LYS A 137 5.71 7.72 0.12
CA LYS A 137 6.76 8.70 0.43
C LYS A 137 6.72 9.92 -0.49
N TRP A 138 6.31 9.76 -1.75
CA TRP A 138 6.05 10.87 -2.66
C TRP A 138 4.83 11.68 -2.20
N HIS A 139 3.70 11.02 -1.98
CA HIS A 139 2.48 11.70 -1.54
C HIS A 139 2.62 12.40 -0.19
N ARG A 140 3.40 11.84 0.73
CA ARG A 140 3.75 12.45 2.02
C ARG A 140 4.36 13.85 1.88
N ARG A 141 5.05 14.14 0.77
CA ARG A 141 5.64 15.46 0.50
C ARG A 141 4.60 16.51 0.13
N LEU A 142 3.42 16.09 -0.29
CA LEU A 142 2.33 16.99 -0.71
C LEU A 142 1.57 17.52 0.51
N GLY A 143 1.08 18.76 0.41
CA GLY A 143 0.27 19.36 1.48
C GLY A 143 -0.98 18.54 1.80
N GLY A 144 -1.35 18.48 3.09
CA GLY A 144 -2.57 17.81 3.57
C GLY A 144 -2.35 16.50 4.32
N ASP A 145 -1.12 16.02 4.43
CA ASP A 145 -0.78 14.77 5.12
C ASP A 145 -0.55 14.95 6.62
N LEU A 146 -1.62 15.29 7.37
CA LEU A 146 -1.70 15.51 8.85
C LEU A 146 -0.62 16.37 9.53
N ARG A 147 0.41 16.82 8.81
CA ARG A 147 1.43 17.73 9.28
C ARG A 147 0.80 19.09 9.54
N LYS A 148 1.34 19.81 10.51
CA LYS A 148 1.07 21.25 10.68
C LYS A 148 1.19 21.90 9.30
N ARG A 149 0.09 22.49 8.81
CA ARG A 149 0.08 23.33 7.61
C ARG A 149 1.30 24.24 7.68
N ASN A 150 2.19 24.18 6.69
CA ASN A 150 3.30 25.12 6.60
C ASN A 150 2.67 26.53 6.62
N ARG A 151 2.99 27.33 7.65
CA ARG A 151 2.34 28.63 7.89
C ARG A 151 2.43 29.54 6.67
N ILE A 152 3.49 29.39 5.87
CA ILE A 152 3.70 30.12 4.62
C ILE A 152 2.68 29.72 3.56
N LEU A 153 2.49 28.42 3.30
CA LEU A 153 1.50 27.93 2.33
C LEU A 153 0.06 28.23 2.78
N ALA A 154 -0.20 28.19 4.07
CA ALA A 154 -1.50 28.55 4.64
C ALA A 154 -1.81 30.05 4.47
N ALA A 155 -0.80 30.93 4.51
CA ALA A 155 -0.95 32.36 4.27
C ALA A 155 -1.20 32.66 2.77
N ILE A 156 -0.49 31.98 1.87
CA ILE A 156 -0.66 32.12 0.41
C ILE A 156 -2.06 31.66 -0.02
N TYR A 157 -2.54 30.53 0.49
CA TYR A 157 -3.87 30.00 0.12
C TYR A 157 -5.05 30.68 0.85
N LYS A 158 -4.82 31.52 1.86
CA LYS A 158 -5.88 32.31 2.53
C LYS A 158 -6.02 33.74 2.00
N GLY A 159 -5.23 34.13 1.00
CA GLY A 159 -5.14 35.51 0.51
C GLY A 159 -5.31 35.63 -1.00
N ALA A 160 -6.50 35.28 -1.49
CA ALA A 160 -7.23 35.94 -2.58
C ALA A 160 -8.71 35.91 -2.22
#